data_AF-A0A1E4EZJ0-F1
#
_entry.id   AF-A0A1E4EZJ0-F1
#
_cell.length_a   1.000
_cell.length_b   1.000
_cell.length_c   1.000
_cell.angle_alpha   90.00
_cell.angle_beta   90.00
_cell.angle_gamma   90.00
#
_symmetry.space_group_name_H-M   'P 1'
#
loop_
_entity.id
_entity.type
_entity.pdbx_description
1 polymer ?
#
loop_
_entity_poly.entity_id
_entity_poly.type
_entity_poly.pdbx_seq_one_letter_code
_entity_poly.pdbx_strand_id
1 'polypeptide(L)'
;MLSTQCKLLKRLIKVRNKKDLSQREVAERAGFSQSYLAQVELGVRPISGRALGKLEGIYGVKFGKLWAGIGRRGRPAHTAATRRALRELGRGIQEFWGRGVVQTPTHEQPHQVRRNDDPLWPMALHLGEAAGLEVQRLEQLRQGDERFWRQFNSWRFDSWSEKRLLVRVGLLGGQLLGVRLDRLGCSLPLVDGMSGETRVRHRGYVLSGQQGSLVWCPQVAVATSLGVLCVDNLVVVSSGGKSVSVAVEVDGAEFHGDLAERRRRDRALGIPVLHVDAGDLDKPGLVTRILLWAREQLGA
;
A
#
# COMPACT_ATOMS: atom_id res chain seq x y z
N MET A 1 10.98 -20.56 6.14
CA MET A 1 12.39 -20.09 6.22
C MET A 1 12.44 -18.72 6.88
N LEU A 2 13.40 -18.42 7.78
CA LEU A 2 13.54 -17.07 8.35
C LEU A 2 13.93 -16.04 7.28
N SER A 3 13.26 -14.88 7.30
CA SER A 3 13.57 -13.75 6.41
C SER A 3 15.02 -13.28 6.60
N THR A 4 15.62 -12.70 5.56
CA THR A 4 16.98 -12.14 5.61
C THR A 4 17.11 -11.06 6.69
N GLN A 5 16.04 -10.29 6.91
CA GLN A 5 15.94 -9.34 8.01
C GLN A 5 15.99 -10.05 9.38
N CYS A 6 15.16 -11.05 9.64
CA CYS A 6 15.20 -11.80 10.90
C CYS A 6 16.58 -12.43 11.15
N LYS A 7 17.25 -12.94 10.10
CA LYS A 7 18.62 -13.45 10.19
C LYS A 7 19.64 -12.36 10.56
N LEU A 8 19.51 -11.16 9.98
CA LEU A 8 20.34 -10.01 10.33
C LEU A 8 20.13 -9.57 11.79
N LEU A 9 18.88 -9.45 12.25
CA LEU A 9 18.55 -9.01 13.61
C LEU A 9 19.07 -9.96 14.66
N LYS A 10 18.81 -11.26 14.50
CA LYS A 10 19.36 -12.30 15.38
C LYS A 10 20.88 -12.24 15.44
N ARG A 11 21.53 -11.93 14.31
CA ARG A 11 22.99 -11.81 14.26
C ARG A 11 23.50 -10.53 14.91
N LEU A 12 22.80 -9.40 14.79
CA LEU A 12 23.12 -8.16 15.50
C LEU A 12 23.06 -8.37 17.02
N ILE A 13 21.95 -8.94 17.52
CA ILE A 13 21.79 -9.25 18.95
C ILE A 13 22.88 -10.21 19.43
N LYS A 14 23.12 -11.29 18.67
CA LYS A 14 24.15 -12.29 19.02
C LYS A 14 25.54 -11.67 19.11
N VAL A 15 25.91 -10.81 18.17
CA VAL A 15 27.23 -10.17 18.15
C VAL A 15 27.36 -9.14 19.25
N ARG A 16 26.32 -8.34 19.49
CA ARG A 16 26.29 -7.38 20.60
C ARG A 16 26.49 -8.07 21.94
N ASN A 17 25.71 -9.13 22.20
CA ASN A 17 25.82 -9.90 23.45
C ASN A 17 27.18 -10.60 23.57
N LYS A 18 27.75 -11.13 22.47
CA LYS A 18 29.10 -11.74 22.49
C LYS A 18 30.20 -10.74 22.85
N LYS A 19 29.98 -9.46 22.59
CA LYS A 19 30.91 -8.37 22.93
C LYS A 19 30.61 -7.71 24.28
N ASP A 20 29.61 -8.21 25.00
CA ASP A 20 29.13 -7.67 26.27
C ASP A 20 28.81 -6.16 26.21
N LEU A 21 28.25 -5.72 25.07
CA LEU A 21 27.87 -4.33 24.86
C LEU A 21 26.37 -4.14 25.13
N SER A 22 26.03 -3.11 25.89
CA SER A 22 24.64 -2.68 26.02
C SER A 22 24.15 -1.99 24.73
N GLN A 23 22.83 -1.95 24.54
CA GLN A 23 22.23 -1.18 23.45
C GLN A 23 22.57 0.32 23.55
N ARG A 24 22.70 0.83 24.78
CA ARG A 24 23.04 2.24 25.01
C ARG A 24 24.45 2.56 24.51
N GLU A 25 25.44 1.77 24.92
CA GLU A 25 26.84 1.99 24.51
C GLU A 25 27.02 1.88 23.00
N VAL A 26 26.38 0.89 22.37
CA VAL A 26 26.45 0.75 20.90
C VAL A 26 25.80 1.96 20.22
N ALA A 27 24.63 2.39 20.70
CA ALA A 27 23.93 3.52 20.13
C ALA A 27 24.74 4.82 20.26
N GLU A 28 25.32 5.08 21.43
CA GLU A 28 26.21 6.23 21.68
C GLU A 28 27.43 6.19 20.74
N ARG A 29 28.14 5.07 20.66
CA ARG A 29 29.30 4.91 19.75
C ARG A 29 28.94 5.07 18.28
N ALA A 30 27.72 4.68 17.90
CA ALA A 30 27.26 4.80 16.52
C ALA A 30 26.64 6.17 16.21
N GLY A 31 26.40 7.01 17.21
CA GLY A 31 25.68 8.28 17.07
C GLY A 31 24.20 8.08 16.70
N PHE A 32 23.53 7.12 17.33
CA PHE A 32 22.09 6.91 17.25
C PHE A 32 21.46 7.03 18.65
N SER A 33 20.13 7.14 18.72
CA SER A 33 19.44 6.95 20.00
C SER A 33 19.40 5.46 20.38
N GLN A 34 19.44 5.15 21.68
CA GLN A 34 19.24 3.78 22.18
C GLN A 34 17.91 3.20 21.68
N SER A 35 16.84 4.01 21.70
CA SER A 35 15.51 3.61 21.22
C SER A 35 15.51 3.20 19.75
N TYR A 36 16.31 3.87 18.90
CA TYR A 36 16.49 3.46 17.51
C TYR A 36 17.13 2.07 17.41
N LEU A 37 18.19 1.80 18.16
CA LEU A 37 18.86 0.50 18.13
C LEU A 37 17.95 -0.61 18.69
N ALA A 38 17.22 -0.34 19.77
CA ALA A 38 16.23 -1.26 20.32
C ALA A 38 15.13 -1.59 19.29
N GLN A 39 14.58 -0.58 18.60
CA GLN A 39 13.62 -0.79 17.51
C GLN A 39 14.21 -1.58 16.34
N VAL A 40 15.49 -1.38 16.04
CA VAL A 40 16.20 -2.19 15.03
C VAL A 40 16.28 -3.63 15.49
N GLU A 41 16.81 -3.92 16.69
CA GLU A 41 16.99 -5.29 17.20
C GLU A 41 15.66 -6.05 17.36
N LEU A 42 14.59 -5.36 17.74
CA LEU A 42 13.22 -5.88 17.80
C LEU A 42 12.59 -6.09 16.42
N GLY A 43 13.22 -5.59 15.35
CA GLY A 43 12.72 -5.70 13.97
C GLY A 43 11.65 -4.68 13.58
N VAL A 44 11.25 -3.83 14.52
CA VAL A 44 10.29 -2.74 14.34
C VAL A 44 10.79 -1.73 13.29
N ARG A 45 12.10 -1.46 13.27
CA ARG A 45 12.70 -0.46 12.36
C ARG A 45 13.78 -1.06 11.47
N PRO A 46 13.74 -0.86 10.14
CA PRO A 46 14.83 -1.29 9.27
C PRO A 46 16.08 -0.43 9.50
N ILE A 47 17.23 -1.08 9.56
CA ILE A 47 18.53 -0.41 9.60
C ILE A 47 18.96 0.02 8.20
N SER A 48 19.51 1.23 8.05
CA SER A 48 20.08 1.69 6.78
C SER A 48 21.49 1.12 6.56
N GLY A 49 21.96 1.02 5.32
CA GLY A 49 23.31 0.51 5.03
C GLY A 49 24.42 1.35 5.67
N ARG A 50 24.25 2.68 5.74
CA ARG A 50 25.16 3.58 6.47
C ARG A 50 25.16 3.29 7.97
N ALA A 51 23.98 3.08 8.56
CA ALA A 51 23.88 2.75 9.98
C ALA A 51 24.45 1.36 10.29
N LEU A 52 24.21 0.39 9.41
CA LEU A 52 24.78 -0.94 9.52
C LEU A 52 26.31 -0.89 9.40
N GLY A 53 26.86 -0.09 8.49
CA GLY A 53 28.31 0.10 8.37
C GLY A 53 28.96 0.65 9.65
N LYS A 54 28.27 1.54 10.38
CA LYS A 54 28.71 1.99 11.71
C LYS A 54 28.72 0.83 12.72
N LEU A 55 27.68 0.01 12.74
CA LEU A 55 27.63 -1.19 13.59
C LEU A 55 28.69 -2.22 13.20
N GLU A 56 28.98 -2.41 11.91
CA GLU A 56 30.07 -3.27 11.45
C GLU A 56 31.42 -2.79 11.98
N GLY A 57 31.64 -1.46 12.02
CA GLY A 57 32.83 -0.87 12.62
C GLY A 57 32.95 -1.16 14.11
N ILE A 58 31.88 -0.92 14.88
CA ILE A 58 31.85 -1.17 16.34
C ILE A 58 32.01 -2.66 16.65
N TYR A 59 31.34 -3.52 15.87
CA TYR A 59 31.36 -4.95 16.10
C TYR A 59 32.54 -5.67 15.43
N GLY A 60 33.29 -5.03 14.55
CA GLY A 60 34.40 -5.68 13.82
C GLY A 60 33.96 -6.88 13.00
N VAL A 61 32.72 -6.91 12.52
CA VAL A 61 32.17 -7.99 11.67
C VAL A 61 31.45 -7.41 10.48
N LYS A 62 31.55 -8.10 9.34
CA LYS A 62 30.79 -7.78 8.12
C LYS A 62 29.48 -8.56 8.08
N PHE A 63 28.38 -7.84 7.92
CA PHE A 63 27.04 -8.40 7.74
C PHE A 63 26.64 -8.50 6.27
N GLY A 64 27.52 -8.14 5.33
CA GLY A 64 27.27 -7.95 3.89
C GLY A 64 26.33 -8.96 3.19
N LYS A 65 26.47 -10.28 3.40
CA LYS A 65 25.56 -11.28 2.79
C LYS A 65 24.14 -11.26 3.37
N LEU A 66 23.98 -10.87 4.64
CA LEU A 66 22.69 -10.65 5.30
C LEU A 66 22.11 -9.27 4.99
N TRP A 67 22.90 -8.40 4.36
CA TRP A 67 22.48 -7.10 3.88
C TRP A 67 22.05 -7.10 2.41
N ALA A 68 22.52 -8.05 1.59
CA ALA A 68 22.43 -8.05 0.12
C ALA A 68 21.00 -7.97 -0.52
N GLY A 69 19.94 -7.89 0.27
CA GLY A 69 18.57 -7.61 -0.18
C GLY A 69 17.78 -6.61 0.68
N ILE A 70 18.37 -6.09 1.76
CA ILE A 70 17.69 -5.18 2.69
C ILE A 70 17.97 -3.75 2.25
N GLY A 71 16.99 -3.09 1.64
CA GLY A 71 16.99 -1.64 1.56
C GLY A 71 18.08 -1.00 0.69
N ARG A 72 18.16 -1.37 -0.60
CA ARG A 72 18.51 -0.34 -1.60
C ARG A 72 17.63 0.88 -1.29
N ARG A 73 18.17 2.09 -1.16
CA ARG A 73 17.36 3.32 -1.18
C ARG A 73 17.17 3.74 -2.64
N GLY A 74 16.02 4.33 -2.95
CA GLY A 74 15.65 4.77 -4.32
C GLY A 74 14.36 4.11 -4.81
N ARG A 75 13.56 4.85 -5.60
CA ARG A 75 12.34 4.35 -6.26
C ARG A 75 12.68 3.06 -7.04
N PRO A 76 11.88 1.98 -6.96
CA PRO A 76 12.08 0.83 -7.83
C PRO A 76 12.18 1.29 -9.28
N ALA A 77 13.05 0.67 -10.07
CA ALA A 77 12.96 0.85 -11.51
C ALA A 77 11.57 0.36 -11.94
N HIS A 78 10.84 1.19 -12.67
CA HIS A 78 9.55 0.81 -13.21
C HIS A 78 9.75 -0.36 -14.20
N THR A 79 8.96 -1.42 -14.06
CA THR A 79 8.96 -2.50 -15.06
C THR A 79 8.56 -1.95 -16.44
N ALA A 80 8.85 -2.67 -17.53
CA ALA A 80 8.42 -2.25 -18.86
C ALA A 80 6.88 -2.09 -18.94
N ALA A 81 6.14 -3.01 -18.32
CA ALA A 81 4.68 -2.98 -18.21
C ALA A 81 4.20 -1.74 -17.43
N THR A 82 4.79 -1.47 -16.26
CA THR A 82 4.49 -0.28 -15.46
C THR A 82 4.82 1.01 -16.20
N ARG A 83 5.95 1.09 -16.91
CA ARG A 83 6.28 2.28 -17.73
C ARG A 83 5.31 2.50 -18.87
N ARG A 84 4.75 1.43 -19.44
CA ARG A 84 3.68 1.52 -20.45
C ARG A 84 2.41 2.06 -19.80
N ALA A 85 2.01 1.48 -18.68
CA ALA A 85 0.81 1.90 -17.95
C ALA A 85 0.85 3.37 -17.52
N LEU A 86 1.95 3.81 -16.90
CA LEU A 86 2.10 5.21 -16.48
C LEU A 86 2.10 6.19 -17.66
N ARG A 87 2.59 5.79 -18.84
CA ARG A 87 2.53 6.62 -20.05
C ARG A 87 1.12 6.70 -20.62
N GLU A 88 0.38 5.60 -20.58
CA GLU A 88 -1.02 5.58 -20.99
C GLU A 88 -1.89 6.44 -20.06
N LEU A 89 -1.74 6.28 -18.75
CA LEU A 89 -2.37 7.15 -17.74
C LEU A 89 -1.96 8.62 -17.94
N GLY A 90 -0.68 8.87 -18.22
CA GLY A 90 -0.16 10.23 -18.47
C GLY A 90 -0.81 10.93 -19.68
N ARG A 91 -1.10 10.20 -20.76
CA ARG A 91 -1.79 10.73 -21.94
C ARG A 91 -3.24 11.09 -21.65
N GLY A 92 -3.90 10.34 -20.76
CA GLY A 92 -5.30 10.58 -20.38
C GLY A 92 -5.59 11.93 -19.70
N ILE A 93 -4.55 12.57 -19.16
CA ILE A 93 -4.66 13.74 -18.28
C ILE A 93 -4.51 15.04 -19.03
N GLN A 94 -3.71 15.05 -20.11
CA GLN A 94 -3.43 16.26 -20.88
C GLN A 94 -4.72 16.86 -21.49
N GLU A 95 -5.77 16.05 -21.63
CA GLU A 95 -7.07 16.47 -22.12
C GLU A 95 -8.02 16.99 -21.01
N PHE A 96 -7.76 16.73 -19.72
CA PHE A 96 -8.78 16.85 -18.67
C PHE A 96 -8.65 18.06 -17.71
N TRP A 97 -7.46 18.63 -17.46
CA TRP A 97 -7.30 19.64 -16.38
C TRP A 97 -6.93 21.05 -16.86
N GLY A 98 -7.92 21.96 -16.83
CA GLY A 98 -7.75 23.40 -16.71
C GLY A 98 -8.57 23.97 -15.54
N ARG A 99 -7.93 24.75 -14.63
CA ARG A 99 -8.42 25.38 -13.36
C ARG A 99 -8.29 24.47 -12.11
N GLY A 100 -8.02 24.92 -10.88
CA GLY A 100 -7.79 26.19 -10.18
C GLY A 100 -7.71 25.86 -8.66
N VAL A 101 -6.94 26.61 -7.86
CA VAL A 101 -6.47 26.23 -6.49
C VAL A 101 -7.56 26.33 -5.40
N VAL A 102 -7.59 25.40 -4.44
CA VAL A 102 -8.51 25.35 -3.27
C VAL A 102 -7.73 25.55 -1.96
N GLN A 103 -8.29 26.35 -1.05
CA GLN A 103 -7.73 26.66 0.28
C GLN A 103 -8.18 25.66 1.35
N THR A 104 -7.31 25.45 2.35
CA THR A 104 -7.44 24.43 3.41
C THR A 104 -7.83 25.05 4.75
N PRO A 105 -8.80 24.51 5.50
CA PRO A 105 -9.03 24.83 6.90
C PRO A 105 -8.21 23.92 7.84
N THR A 106 -7.78 24.49 8.97
CA THR A 106 -6.86 23.91 9.96
C THR A 106 -7.58 23.45 11.22
N HIS A 107 -7.69 22.14 11.49
CA HIS A 107 -7.82 21.56 12.85
C HIS A 107 -7.27 20.11 12.89
N GLU A 108 -6.73 19.71 14.05
CA GLU A 108 -5.90 18.50 14.25
C GLU A 108 -6.65 17.31 14.84
N GLN A 109 -6.19 16.06 14.57
CA GLN A 109 -6.39 14.82 15.37
C GLN A 109 -5.50 13.65 14.82
N PRO A 110 -5.21 12.54 15.56
CA PRO A 110 -3.85 12.20 16.01
C PRO A 110 -3.22 10.97 15.33
N HIS A 111 -1.90 11.00 15.32
CA HIS A 111 -0.95 10.11 14.66
C HIS A 111 -0.71 8.84 15.49
N GLN A 112 -0.97 7.65 14.91
CA GLN A 112 -0.66 6.37 15.54
C GLN A 112 0.58 5.68 14.92
N VAL A 113 1.40 5.14 15.82
CA VAL A 113 2.74 4.57 15.62
C VAL A 113 2.71 3.28 14.77
N ARG A 114 3.72 3.12 13.91
CA ARG A 114 3.86 2.05 12.91
C ARG A 114 4.73 0.89 13.45
N ARG A 115 4.28 -0.36 13.34
CA ARG A 115 5.11 -1.58 13.53
C ARG A 115 4.91 -2.53 12.35
N ASN A 116 5.90 -3.38 12.09
CA ASN A 116 6.17 -4.02 10.80
C ASN A 116 5.95 -5.54 10.88
N ASP A 117 5.09 -5.97 11.80
CA ASP A 117 5.13 -7.31 12.37
C ASP A 117 3.91 -8.08 11.81
N ASP A 118 4.16 -8.79 10.71
CA ASP A 118 3.33 -9.83 10.09
C ASP A 118 1.82 -9.58 9.94
N PRO A 119 1.38 -8.67 9.06
CA PRO A 119 -0.03 -8.34 8.95
C PRO A 119 -0.82 -9.31 8.07
N LEU A 120 -0.22 -10.15 7.21
CA LEU A 120 -1.02 -11.08 6.39
C LEU A 120 -1.35 -12.39 7.09
N TRP A 121 -0.48 -12.89 7.98
CA TRP A 121 -0.73 -14.13 8.72
C TRP A 121 -2.07 -14.16 9.48
N PRO A 122 -2.52 -13.08 10.16
CA PRO A 122 -3.80 -13.12 10.84
C PRO A 122 -5.00 -13.17 9.89
N MET A 123 -4.82 -12.88 8.58
CA MET A 123 -5.87 -13.10 7.59
C MET A 123 -6.18 -14.59 7.44
N ALA A 124 -5.16 -15.45 7.47
CA ALA A 124 -5.34 -16.90 7.43
C ALA A 124 -6.04 -17.42 8.70
N LEU A 125 -5.73 -16.83 9.85
CA LEU A 125 -6.39 -17.17 11.12
C LEU A 125 -7.87 -16.78 11.13
N HIS A 126 -8.22 -15.64 10.53
CA HIS A 126 -9.59 -15.10 10.62
C HIS A 126 -10.49 -15.56 9.47
N LEU A 127 -9.93 -15.80 8.28
CA LEU A 127 -10.68 -16.17 7.08
C LEU A 127 -10.44 -17.63 6.64
N GLY A 128 -9.66 -18.39 7.41
CA GLY A 128 -9.46 -19.83 7.21
C GLY A 128 -8.40 -20.20 6.18
N GLU A 129 -8.33 -21.49 5.89
CA GLU A 129 -7.25 -22.13 5.13
C GLU A 129 -7.11 -21.58 3.69
N ALA A 130 -8.22 -21.32 3.01
CA ALA A 130 -8.21 -20.78 1.64
C ALA A 130 -7.52 -19.41 1.56
N ALA A 131 -7.80 -18.52 2.52
CA ALA A 131 -7.13 -17.23 2.64
C ALA A 131 -5.64 -17.40 2.99
N GLY A 132 -5.30 -18.40 3.81
CA GLY A 132 -3.90 -18.78 4.07
C GLY A 132 -3.14 -19.20 2.82
N LEU A 133 -3.75 -19.99 1.93
CA LEU A 133 -3.15 -20.39 0.65
C LEU A 133 -2.95 -19.20 -0.30
N GLU A 134 -3.83 -18.20 -0.26
CA GLU A 134 -3.65 -16.94 -1.02
C GLU A 134 -2.45 -16.14 -0.53
N VAL A 135 -2.29 -16.01 0.80
CA VAL A 135 -1.10 -15.38 1.40
C VAL A 135 0.17 -16.10 0.98
N GLN A 136 0.19 -17.44 1.09
CA GLN A 136 1.36 -18.24 0.70
C GLN A 136 1.69 -18.07 -0.79
N ARG A 137 0.69 -18.04 -1.68
CA ARG A 137 0.91 -17.78 -3.10
C ARG A 137 1.48 -16.39 -3.36
N LEU A 138 0.96 -15.36 -2.69
CA LEU A 138 1.49 -14.00 -2.80
C LEU A 138 2.94 -13.94 -2.26
N GLU A 139 3.22 -14.64 -1.16
CA GLU A 139 4.56 -14.78 -0.60
C GLU A 139 5.52 -15.54 -1.52
N GLN A 140 5.06 -16.49 -2.33
CA GLN A 140 5.91 -17.13 -3.35
C GLN A 140 6.29 -16.14 -4.46
N LEU A 141 5.37 -15.24 -4.84
CA LEU A 141 5.66 -14.14 -5.77
C LEU A 141 6.61 -13.10 -5.18
N ARG A 142 6.84 -13.10 -3.86
CA ARG A 142 7.78 -12.19 -3.17
C ARG A 142 9.12 -12.11 -3.86
N GLN A 143 9.70 -13.24 -4.28
CA GLN A 143 11.04 -13.32 -4.89
C GLN A 143 12.13 -12.45 -4.18
N GLY A 144 11.96 -12.15 -2.88
CA GLY A 144 12.83 -11.25 -2.12
C GLY A 144 12.52 -9.73 -2.18
N ASP A 145 11.41 -9.27 -2.76
CA ASP A 145 10.98 -7.86 -2.78
C ASP A 145 10.43 -7.40 -1.42
N GLU A 146 11.35 -7.23 -0.46
CA GLU A 146 11.05 -6.71 0.88
C GLU A 146 10.38 -5.31 0.86
N ARG A 147 10.47 -4.56 -0.25
CA ARG A 147 9.86 -3.24 -0.36
C ARG A 147 8.38 -3.31 -0.69
N PHE A 148 7.97 -4.23 -1.55
CA PHE A 148 6.56 -4.55 -1.78
C PHE A 148 5.89 -4.86 -0.43
N TRP A 149 6.45 -5.80 0.30
CA TRP A 149 5.92 -6.25 1.59
C TRP A 149 5.87 -5.14 2.62
N ARG A 150 6.91 -4.32 2.70
CA ARG A 150 6.89 -3.14 3.58
C ARG A 150 5.79 -2.15 3.20
N GLN A 151 5.58 -1.91 1.90
CA GLN A 151 4.53 -1.00 1.43
C GLN A 151 3.14 -1.58 1.71
N PHE A 152 2.95 -2.87 1.42
CA PHE A 152 1.70 -3.59 1.66
C PHE A 152 1.35 -3.61 3.15
N ASN A 153 2.31 -4.02 3.98
CA ASN A 153 2.15 -4.17 5.43
C ASN A 153 1.95 -2.85 6.18
N SER A 154 2.22 -1.72 5.54
CA SER A 154 1.98 -0.40 6.13
C SER A 154 0.69 0.25 5.65
N TRP A 155 -0.18 -0.50 4.97
CA TRP A 155 -1.58 -0.14 4.82
C TRP A 155 -2.38 -0.57 6.04
N ARG A 156 -3.36 0.25 6.38
CA ARG A 156 -4.42 -0.11 7.30
C ARG A 156 -5.57 -0.63 6.46
N PHE A 157 -6.28 -1.59 6.99
CA PHE A 157 -7.53 -2.09 6.42
C PHE A 157 -8.54 -2.00 7.54
N ASP A 158 -9.75 -1.58 7.23
CA ASP A 158 -10.85 -1.60 8.20
C ASP A 158 -11.38 -3.03 8.41
N SER A 159 -11.19 -3.90 7.42
CA SER A 159 -11.70 -5.26 7.43
C SER A 159 -10.71 -6.27 6.82
N TRP A 160 -10.86 -7.55 7.21
CA TRP A 160 -10.10 -8.64 6.60
C TRP A 160 -10.50 -8.89 5.16
N SER A 161 -11.76 -8.63 4.81
CA SER A 161 -12.32 -8.76 3.46
C SER A 161 -11.66 -7.79 2.49
N GLU A 162 -11.51 -6.52 2.87
CA GLU A 162 -10.82 -5.50 2.08
C GLU A 162 -9.35 -5.90 1.83
N LYS A 163 -8.67 -6.34 2.89
CA LYS A 163 -7.29 -6.81 2.81
C LYS A 163 -7.13 -8.03 1.89
N ARG A 164 -8.07 -8.96 1.97
CA ARG A 164 -8.11 -10.16 1.11
C ARG A 164 -8.31 -9.79 -0.36
N LEU A 165 -9.21 -8.85 -0.66
CA LEU A 165 -9.38 -8.33 -2.02
C LEU A 165 -8.05 -7.78 -2.54
N LEU A 166 -7.33 -7.02 -1.73
CA LEU A 166 -6.06 -6.43 -2.15
C LEU A 166 -4.94 -7.47 -2.35
N VAL A 167 -4.90 -8.54 -1.54
CA VAL A 167 -4.01 -9.70 -1.79
C VAL A 167 -4.28 -10.29 -3.17
N ARG A 168 -5.56 -10.48 -3.53
CA ARG A 168 -5.97 -11.02 -4.83
C ARG A 168 -5.63 -10.09 -5.99
N VAL A 169 -5.75 -8.77 -5.82
CA VAL A 169 -5.25 -7.78 -6.80
C VAL A 169 -3.73 -7.90 -6.97
N GLY A 170 -2.99 -8.08 -5.86
CA GLY A 170 -1.54 -8.29 -5.91
C GLY A 170 -1.12 -9.56 -6.65
N LEU A 171 -1.91 -10.63 -6.56
CA LEU A 171 -1.68 -11.89 -7.30
C LEU A 171 -1.78 -11.73 -8.83
N LEU A 172 -2.36 -10.63 -9.34
CA LEU A 172 -2.37 -10.31 -10.77
C LEU A 172 -1.01 -9.81 -11.29
N GLY A 173 0.00 -9.65 -10.42
CA GLY A 173 1.35 -9.24 -10.80
C GLY A 173 1.54 -7.73 -10.99
N GLY A 174 0.60 -6.91 -10.49
CA GLY A 174 0.71 -5.46 -10.51
C GLY A 174 1.87 -4.94 -9.64
N GLN A 175 2.56 -3.89 -10.09
CA GLN A 175 3.62 -3.29 -9.28
C GLN A 175 3.03 -2.31 -8.27
N LEU A 176 3.30 -2.53 -6.98
CA LEU A 176 2.92 -1.60 -5.92
C LEU A 176 3.88 -0.40 -5.84
N LEU A 177 3.36 0.80 -6.10
CA LEU A 177 4.15 2.02 -6.19
C LEU A 177 3.49 3.19 -5.45
N GLY A 178 4.32 4.16 -5.06
CA GLY A 178 3.87 5.52 -4.81
C GLY A 178 3.48 6.20 -6.12
N VAL A 179 2.20 6.56 -6.25
CA VAL A 179 1.59 7.21 -7.41
C VAL A 179 1.01 8.56 -7.02
N ARG A 180 0.93 9.47 -7.99
CA ARG A 180 0.31 10.78 -7.86
C ARG A 180 -0.99 10.74 -8.64
N LEU A 181 -2.12 10.53 -7.96
CA LEU A 181 -3.40 10.28 -8.61
C LEU A 181 -3.94 11.50 -9.36
N ASP A 182 -3.61 12.71 -8.89
CA ASP A 182 -3.80 13.97 -9.64
C ASP A 182 -3.12 13.94 -11.02
N ARG A 183 -1.96 13.27 -11.09
CA ARG A 183 -1.22 13.01 -12.33
C ARG A 183 -1.56 11.67 -12.98
N LEU A 184 -2.69 11.08 -12.66
CA LEU A 184 -3.20 9.86 -13.32
C LEU A 184 -4.64 10.00 -13.81
N GLY A 185 -5.22 11.21 -13.73
CA GLY A 185 -6.57 11.47 -14.21
C GLY A 185 -7.64 11.23 -13.15
N CYS A 186 -7.25 11.22 -11.87
CA CYS A 186 -8.22 11.17 -10.79
C CYS A 186 -9.00 12.48 -10.75
N SER A 187 -10.34 12.39 -10.79
CA SER A 187 -11.24 13.54 -10.75
C SER A 187 -11.63 13.98 -9.34
N LEU A 188 -11.31 13.16 -8.33
CA LEU A 188 -11.72 13.38 -6.96
C LEU A 188 -10.79 14.35 -6.21
N PRO A 189 -11.33 15.18 -5.32
CA PRO A 189 -10.53 15.99 -4.40
C PRO A 189 -9.94 15.10 -3.30
N LEU A 190 -8.80 14.51 -3.59
CA LEU A 190 -8.12 13.59 -2.70
C LEU A 190 -7.53 14.33 -1.50
N VAL A 191 -7.91 13.87 -0.32
CA VAL A 191 -7.45 14.45 0.93
C VAL A 191 -6.80 13.40 1.80
N ASP A 192 -6.02 13.86 2.75
CA ASP A 192 -5.64 13.04 3.88
C ASP A 192 -6.84 12.90 4.81
N GLY A 193 -7.22 11.68 5.16
CA GLY A 193 -8.40 11.44 6.01
C GLY A 193 -8.30 12.03 7.41
N MET A 194 -7.09 12.40 7.86
CA MET A 194 -6.86 12.99 9.18
C MET A 194 -6.78 14.51 9.11
N SER A 195 -5.97 15.04 8.20
CA SER A 195 -5.70 16.49 8.11
C SER A 195 -6.63 17.23 7.16
N GLY A 196 -7.38 16.53 6.31
CA GLY A 196 -8.17 17.16 5.24
C GLY A 196 -7.32 17.84 4.17
N GLU A 197 -5.99 17.85 4.32
CA GLU A 197 -5.07 18.43 3.35
C GLU A 197 -5.12 17.65 2.05
N THR A 198 -4.94 18.37 0.94
CA THR A 198 -4.78 17.75 -0.37
C THR A 198 -3.68 16.70 -0.35
N ARG A 199 -4.07 15.44 -0.51
CA ARG A 199 -3.18 14.29 -0.53
C ARG A 199 -3.32 13.57 -1.83
N VAL A 200 -2.52 14.00 -2.80
CA VAL A 200 -2.53 13.42 -4.15
C VAL A 200 -1.61 12.21 -4.28
N ARG A 201 -0.68 12.02 -3.34
CA ARG A 201 0.25 10.89 -3.37
C ARG A 201 -0.31 9.71 -2.58
N HIS A 202 -0.60 8.66 -3.30
CA HIS A 202 -1.12 7.40 -2.77
C HIS A 202 -0.19 6.25 -3.10
N ARG A 203 -0.45 5.11 -2.47
CA ARG A 203 0.17 3.85 -2.86
C ARG A 203 -0.88 3.05 -3.60
N GLY A 204 -0.50 2.46 -4.72
CA GLY A 204 -1.44 1.65 -5.49
C GLY A 204 -0.75 0.64 -6.39
N TYR A 205 -1.51 -0.38 -6.77
CA TYR A 205 -1.11 -1.34 -7.78
C TYR A 205 -1.29 -0.72 -9.16
N VAL A 206 -0.22 -0.68 -9.93
CA VAL A 206 -0.26 -0.29 -11.33
C VAL A 206 -0.35 -1.55 -12.17
N LEU A 207 -1.46 -1.68 -12.91
CA LEU A 207 -1.77 -2.82 -13.77
C LEU A 207 -1.90 -2.34 -15.21
N SER A 208 -1.31 -3.10 -16.14
CA SER A 208 -1.39 -2.85 -17.59
C SER A 208 -2.20 -3.95 -18.27
N GLY A 209 -3.19 -3.59 -19.07
CA GLY A 209 -3.93 -4.49 -19.95
C GLY A 209 -3.65 -4.21 -21.43
N GLN A 210 -4.20 -5.04 -22.31
CA GLN A 210 -4.09 -4.84 -23.76
C GLN A 210 -4.91 -3.64 -24.26
N GLN A 211 -5.98 -3.28 -23.55
CA GLN A 211 -6.98 -2.29 -23.96
C GLN A 211 -7.06 -1.10 -22.98
N GLY A 212 -6.06 -0.92 -22.12
CA GLY A 212 -6.06 0.13 -21.11
C GLY A 212 -5.14 -0.20 -19.93
N SER A 213 -4.91 0.79 -19.09
CA SER A 213 -4.12 0.69 -17.87
C SER A 213 -4.91 1.21 -16.68
N LEU A 214 -4.58 0.73 -15.49
CA LEU A 214 -5.27 1.16 -14.28
C LEU A 214 -4.35 1.24 -13.07
N VAL A 215 -4.77 2.07 -12.12
CA VAL A 215 -4.17 2.15 -10.79
C VAL A 215 -5.23 1.87 -9.75
N TRP A 216 -4.95 0.91 -8.87
CA TRP A 216 -5.80 0.51 -7.76
C TRP A 216 -5.20 0.99 -6.45
N CYS A 217 -5.88 1.92 -5.77
CA CYS A 217 -5.44 2.53 -4.52
C CYS A 217 -6.42 2.19 -3.38
N PRO A 218 -6.03 1.40 -2.38
CA PRO A 218 -6.87 1.13 -1.22
C PRO A 218 -6.90 2.33 -0.24
N GLN A 219 -7.97 2.43 0.55
CA GLN A 219 -8.17 3.37 1.66
C GLN A 219 -7.85 4.82 1.28
N VAL A 220 -8.62 5.35 0.34
CA VAL A 220 -8.44 6.72 -0.15
C VAL A 220 -9.50 7.64 0.42
N ALA A 221 -9.07 8.66 1.15
CA ALA A 221 -9.94 9.70 1.64
C ALA A 221 -10.22 10.77 0.57
N VAL A 222 -11.49 11.14 0.46
CA VAL A 222 -12.05 12.03 -0.55
C VAL A 222 -12.89 13.07 0.15
N ALA A 223 -12.67 14.34 -0.18
CA ALA A 223 -13.53 15.42 0.29
C ALA A 223 -14.83 15.44 -0.53
N THR A 224 -15.97 15.50 0.13
CA THR A 224 -17.29 15.49 -0.51
C THR A 224 -18.21 16.53 0.13
N SER A 225 -19.41 16.69 -0.43
CA SER A 225 -20.48 17.50 0.18
C SER A 225 -20.95 16.96 1.54
N LEU A 226 -20.62 15.72 1.90
CA LEU A 226 -20.94 15.11 3.19
C LEU A 226 -19.76 15.13 4.17
N GLY A 227 -18.68 15.84 3.84
CA GLY A 227 -17.42 15.80 4.57
C GLY A 227 -16.44 14.82 3.94
N VAL A 228 -15.53 14.27 4.74
CA VAL A 228 -14.49 13.35 4.25
C VAL A 228 -15.03 11.93 4.25
N LEU A 229 -15.04 11.28 3.08
CA LEU A 229 -15.39 9.87 2.91
C LEU A 229 -14.11 9.07 2.61
N CYS A 230 -13.91 7.96 3.29
CA CYS A 230 -12.84 7.02 2.98
C CYS A 230 -13.40 5.91 2.09
N VAL A 231 -12.95 5.83 0.85
CA VAL A 231 -13.31 4.77 -0.10
C VAL A 231 -12.38 3.59 0.12
N ASP A 232 -12.93 2.37 0.17
CA ASP A 232 -12.15 1.15 0.39
C ASP A 232 -11.12 0.98 -0.72
N ASN A 233 -11.54 1.16 -1.97
CA ASN A 233 -10.65 1.08 -3.12
C ASN A 233 -11.03 2.12 -4.18
N LEU A 234 -10.15 3.08 -4.38
CA LEU A 234 -10.23 4.01 -5.51
C LEU A 234 -9.44 3.45 -6.70
N VAL A 235 -10.10 3.31 -7.83
CA VAL A 235 -9.50 2.83 -9.08
C VAL A 235 -9.53 3.93 -10.13
N VAL A 236 -8.39 4.20 -10.72
CA VAL A 236 -8.29 5.11 -11.87
C VAL A 236 -7.95 4.28 -13.10
N VAL A 237 -8.83 4.29 -14.10
CA VAL A 237 -8.66 3.55 -15.35
C VAL A 237 -8.37 4.55 -16.47
N SER A 238 -7.51 4.18 -17.42
CA SER A 238 -7.25 5.00 -18.60
C SER A 238 -7.02 4.16 -19.84
N SER A 239 -7.59 4.61 -20.96
CA SER A 239 -7.41 4.02 -22.27
C SER A 239 -7.70 5.07 -23.35
N GLY A 240 -6.98 5.02 -24.46
CA GLY A 240 -7.27 5.87 -25.63
C GLY A 240 -7.32 7.37 -25.36
N GLY A 241 -6.52 7.88 -24.40
CA GLY A 241 -6.52 9.31 -24.04
C GLY A 241 -7.60 9.74 -23.05
N LYS A 242 -8.43 8.83 -22.57
CA LYS A 242 -9.45 9.09 -21.53
C LYS A 242 -9.05 8.49 -20.19
N SER A 243 -9.51 9.11 -19.10
CA SER A 243 -9.37 8.62 -17.74
C SER A 243 -10.70 8.70 -16.98
N VAL A 244 -10.99 7.68 -16.16
CA VAL A 244 -12.16 7.66 -15.28
C VAL A 244 -11.74 7.22 -13.87
N SER A 245 -12.34 7.85 -12.85
CA SER A 245 -12.21 7.42 -11.46
C SER A 245 -13.46 6.65 -11.06
N VAL A 246 -13.26 5.48 -10.43
CA VAL A 246 -14.34 4.64 -9.92
C VAL A 246 -13.99 4.15 -8.52
N ALA A 247 -15.00 3.86 -7.71
CA ALA A 247 -14.86 3.31 -6.37
C ALA A 247 -15.28 1.84 -6.36
N VAL A 248 -14.61 1.04 -5.54
CA VAL A 248 -14.98 -0.35 -5.24
C VAL A 248 -15.05 -0.50 -3.73
N GLU A 249 -16.27 -0.59 -3.21
CA GLU A 249 -16.57 -0.76 -1.78
C GLU A 249 -16.80 -2.25 -1.49
N VAL A 250 -16.25 -2.77 -0.39
CA VAL A 250 -16.40 -4.16 0.02
C VAL A 250 -17.40 -4.24 1.16
N ASP A 251 -18.60 -4.73 0.85
CA ASP A 251 -19.68 -4.81 1.82
C ASP A 251 -19.61 -6.12 2.60
N GLY A 252 -19.39 -6.05 3.92
CA GLY A 252 -19.58 -7.18 4.82
C GLY A 252 -21.06 -7.43 5.15
N ALA A 253 -21.37 -8.64 5.65
CA ALA A 253 -22.72 -8.98 6.12
C ALA A 253 -23.23 -8.04 7.23
N GLU A 254 -22.32 -7.48 8.02
CA GLU A 254 -22.58 -6.47 9.06
C GLU A 254 -22.70 -5.03 8.51
N PHE A 255 -22.31 -4.80 7.25
CA PHE A 255 -22.37 -3.51 6.55
C PHE A 255 -23.50 -3.45 5.52
N HIS A 256 -24.47 -4.36 5.59
CA HIS A 256 -25.82 -4.16 5.03
C HIS A 256 -26.58 -3.08 5.83
N GLY A 257 -25.95 -1.92 6.01
CA GLY A 257 -26.59 -0.72 6.55
C GLY A 257 -27.68 -0.21 5.63
N ASP A 258 -28.37 0.85 6.08
CA ASP A 258 -29.47 1.48 5.35
C ASP A 258 -29.08 1.78 3.90
N LEU A 259 -29.79 1.15 2.96
CA LEU A 259 -29.61 1.34 1.52
C LEU A 259 -29.72 2.83 1.13
N ALA A 260 -30.53 3.61 1.85
CA ALA A 260 -30.66 5.03 1.61
C ALA A 260 -29.39 5.80 1.99
N GLU A 261 -28.74 5.45 3.10
CA GLU A 261 -27.48 6.04 3.54
C GLU A 261 -26.35 5.70 2.57
N ARG A 262 -26.26 4.44 2.13
CA ARG A 262 -25.30 4.01 1.11
C ARG A 262 -25.47 4.79 -0.20
N ARG A 263 -26.69 4.86 -0.73
CA ARG A 263 -26.97 5.65 -1.95
C ARG A 263 -26.65 7.13 -1.77
N ARG A 264 -26.87 7.68 -0.57
CA ARG A 264 -26.51 9.08 -0.25
C ARG A 264 -24.99 9.27 -0.29
N ARG A 265 -24.24 8.33 0.26
CA ARG A 265 -22.77 8.30 0.24
C ARG A 265 -22.23 8.19 -1.19
N ASP A 266 -22.76 7.26 -2.00
CA ASP A 266 -22.33 7.07 -3.39
C ASP A 266 -22.55 8.33 -4.23
N ARG A 267 -23.72 8.96 -4.08
CA ARG A 267 -24.00 10.24 -4.75
C ARG A 267 -23.05 11.35 -4.34
N ALA A 268 -22.60 11.37 -3.07
CA ALA A 268 -21.67 12.38 -2.60
C ALA A 268 -20.24 12.20 -3.15
N LEU A 269 -19.85 10.96 -3.49
CA LEU A 269 -18.58 10.70 -4.18
C LEU A 269 -18.58 11.23 -5.62
N GLY A 270 -19.75 11.27 -6.28
CA GLY A 270 -19.89 11.83 -7.63
C GLY A 270 -19.17 11.01 -8.72
N ILE A 271 -18.88 9.74 -8.44
CA ILE A 271 -18.25 8.79 -9.36
C ILE A 271 -18.99 7.45 -9.32
N PRO A 272 -18.83 6.57 -10.33
CA PRO A 272 -19.35 5.22 -10.28
C PRO A 272 -18.79 4.44 -9.08
N VAL A 273 -19.67 3.78 -8.34
CA VAL A 273 -19.33 2.93 -7.18
C VAL A 273 -19.79 1.51 -7.46
N LEU A 274 -18.88 0.55 -7.36
CA LEU A 274 -19.19 -0.88 -7.38
C LEU A 274 -19.16 -1.41 -5.96
N HIS A 275 -20.29 -1.96 -5.52
CA HIS A 275 -20.38 -2.71 -4.27
C HIS A 275 -20.07 -4.18 -4.52
N VAL A 276 -19.12 -4.73 -3.76
CA VAL A 276 -18.72 -6.13 -3.80
C VAL A 276 -19.03 -6.78 -2.47
N ASP A 277 -19.84 -7.82 -2.48
CA ASP A 277 -20.13 -8.59 -1.27
C ASP A 277 -18.86 -9.31 -0.79
N ALA A 278 -18.58 -9.24 0.52
CA ALA A 278 -17.44 -9.91 1.13
C ALA A 278 -17.48 -11.45 0.97
N GLY A 279 -18.68 -12.04 0.96
CA GLY A 279 -18.89 -13.46 0.68
C GLY A 279 -18.59 -13.85 -0.77
N ASP A 280 -18.63 -12.88 -1.69
CA ASP A 280 -18.30 -13.09 -3.10
C ASP A 280 -16.81 -13.09 -3.39
N LEU A 281 -15.97 -12.73 -2.41
CA LEU A 281 -14.51 -12.67 -2.58
C LEU A 281 -13.92 -14.00 -3.06
N ASP A 282 -14.57 -15.13 -2.76
CA ASP A 282 -14.16 -16.46 -3.20
C ASP A 282 -14.54 -16.82 -4.64
N LYS A 283 -15.46 -16.07 -5.25
CA LYS A 283 -15.94 -16.37 -6.60
C LYS A 283 -14.78 -16.26 -7.61
N PRO A 284 -14.53 -17.31 -8.42
CA PRO A 284 -13.53 -17.27 -9.48
C PRO A 284 -13.74 -16.06 -10.40
N GLY A 285 -12.65 -15.41 -10.79
CA GLY A 285 -12.67 -14.27 -11.71
C GLY A 285 -13.28 -12.99 -11.16
N LEU A 286 -13.59 -12.88 -9.85
CA LEU A 286 -14.13 -11.66 -9.26
C LEU A 286 -13.30 -10.42 -9.60
N VAL A 287 -11.99 -10.47 -9.35
CA VAL A 287 -11.11 -9.31 -9.64
C VAL A 287 -11.17 -8.96 -11.12
N THR A 288 -11.15 -9.95 -12.01
CA THR A 288 -11.32 -9.71 -13.46
C THR A 288 -12.64 -9.01 -13.78
N ARG A 289 -13.76 -9.41 -13.17
CA ARG A 289 -15.05 -8.73 -13.36
C ARG A 289 -15.03 -7.28 -12.87
N ILE A 290 -14.42 -7.01 -11.72
CA ILE A 290 -14.26 -5.64 -11.21
C ILE A 290 -13.45 -4.79 -12.20
N LEU A 291 -12.35 -5.32 -12.72
CA LEU A 291 -11.51 -4.61 -13.68
C LEU A 291 -12.23 -4.36 -15.02
N LEU A 292 -13.06 -5.31 -15.48
CA LEU A 292 -13.89 -5.14 -16.67
C LEU A 292 -14.95 -4.05 -16.47
N TRP A 293 -15.68 -4.11 -15.35
CA TRP A 293 -16.66 -3.09 -14.98
C TRP A 293 -16.05 -1.69 -14.89
N ALA A 294 -14.89 -1.56 -14.24
CA ALA A 294 -14.18 -0.29 -14.10
C ALA A 294 -13.76 0.27 -15.47
N ARG A 295 -13.42 -0.61 -16.42
CA ARG A 295 -13.09 -0.22 -17.80
C ARG A 295 -14.32 0.22 -18.59
N GLU A 296 -15.47 -0.43 -18.41
CA GLU A 296 -16.72 -0.05 -19.09
C GLU A 296 -17.11 1.40 -18.77
N GLN A 297 -16.74 1.91 -17.60
CA GLN A 297 -16.97 3.32 -17.22
C GLN A 297 -16.18 4.33 -18.07
N LEU A 298 -15.21 3.91 -18.91
CA LEU A 298 -14.55 4.81 -19.86
C LEU A 298 -15.43 5.20 -21.06
N GLY A 299 -16.47 4.40 -21.34
CA GLY A 299 -17.39 4.61 -22.46
C GLY A 299 -18.75 5.21 -22.07
N ALA A 300 -19.02 5.34 -20.77
CA ALA A 300 -20.21 5.98 -20.21
C ALA A 300 -20.00 7.50 -20.10
#